data_AF-X1SAX2-F1
#
_entry.id   AF-X1SAX2-F1
#
_cell.length_a   1.000
_cell.length_b   1.000
_cell.length_c   1.000
_cell.angle_alpha   90.00
_cell.angle_beta   90.00
_cell.angle_gamma   90.00
#
_symmetry.space_group_name_H-M   'P 1'
#
loop_
_entity.id
_entity.type
_entity.pdbx_description
1 polymer ?
#
loop_
_entity_poly.entity_id
_entity_poly.type
_entity_poly.pdbx_seq_one_letter_code
_entity_poly.pdbx_strand_id
1 'polypeptide(L)'
;FSTTIFDNISFGRVSSLEQVINVAQQAQAHDFISELPEEYQSKVGERGVQLSGGERQRIAIARAFLSDPRILILDDSTSAIDSNTEDKIQFAIKSILKNRTTILITHRLSQIRWADLIIVLKNGEIAAKGNHEELLKTSEEYRKIFVKKFDIEEDQLLKEVGK
;
A
#
# COMPACT_ATOMS: atom_id res chain seq x y z
N PHE A 1 17.42 4.56 0.31
CA PHE A 1 18.83 4.74 0.69
C PHE A 1 19.60 5.27 -0.50
N SER A 2 20.65 6.08 -0.28
CA SER A 2 21.49 6.61 -1.36
C SER A 2 22.44 5.54 -1.94
N THR A 3 21.86 4.53 -2.58
CA THR A 3 22.53 3.37 -3.19
C THR A 3 21.81 2.97 -4.48
N THR A 4 22.20 1.88 -5.13
CA THR A 4 21.54 1.37 -6.34
C THR A 4 20.09 0.95 -6.08
N ILE A 5 19.27 0.89 -7.12
CA ILE A 5 17.91 0.33 -7.02
C ILE A 5 17.96 -1.14 -6.60
N PHE A 6 18.91 -1.91 -7.14
CA PHE A 6 19.17 -3.30 -6.76
C PHE A 6 19.38 -3.44 -5.25
N ASP A 7 20.27 -2.63 -4.66
CA ASP A 7 20.56 -2.68 -3.22
C ASP A 7 19.38 -2.19 -2.37
N ASN A 8 18.61 -1.24 -2.89
CA ASN A 8 17.39 -0.80 -2.21
C ASN A 8 16.35 -1.93 -2.16
N ILE A 9 16.18 -2.71 -3.22
CA ILE A 9 15.22 -3.84 -3.24
C ILE A 9 15.77 -5.02 -2.42
N SER A 10 17.05 -5.36 -2.57
CA SER A 10 17.76 -6.44 -1.87
C SER A 10 18.11 -6.13 -0.41
N PHE A 11 17.61 -5.02 0.14
CA PHE A 11 17.99 -4.58 1.47
C PHE A 11 17.73 -5.66 2.53
N GLY A 12 18.77 -6.04 3.27
CA GLY A 12 18.69 -7.05 4.32
C GLY A 12 18.72 -8.51 3.85
N ARG A 13 18.94 -8.78 2.55
CA ARG A 13 19.01 -10.14 2.01
C ARG A 13 19.91 -10.24 0.79
N VAL A 14 20.84 -11.21 0.79
CA VAL A 14 21.59 -11.56 -0.43
C VAL A 14 20.61 -12.14 -1.45
N SER A 15 20.53 -11.49 -2.61
CA SER A 15 19.55 -11.80 -3.66
C SER A 15 20.22 -11.76 -5.01
N SER A 16 19.76 -12.60 -5.95
CA SER A 16 20.20 -12.54 -7.34
C SER A 16 19.46 -11.43 -8.09
N LEU A 17 20.04 -10.97 -9.22
CA LEU A 17 19.38 -10.02 -10.10
C LEU A 17 18.03 -10.54 -10.61
N GLU A 18 17.93 -11.83 -10.92
CA GLU A 18 16.69 -12.47 -11.36
C GLU A 18 15.58 -12.36 -10.30
N GLN A 19 15.91 -12.64 -9.03
CA GLN A 19 14.95 -12.49 -7.93
C GLN A 19 14.49 -11.03 -7.78
N VAL A 20 15.41 -10.08 -7.90
CA VAL A 20 15.12 -8.64 -7.82
C VAL A 20 14.22 -8.18 -8.98
N ILE A 21 14.48 -8.66 -10.20
CA ILE A 21 13.64 -8.37 -11.36
C ILE A 21 12.23 -8.94 -11.14
N ASN A 22 12.13 -10.18 -10.68
CA ASN A 22 10.84 -10.83 -10.45
C ASN A 22 9.96 -10.05 -9.45
N VAL A 23 10.52 -9.66 -8.29
CA VAL A 23 9.75 -8.87 -7.31
C VAL A 23 9.46 -7.45 -7.78
N ALA A 24 10.34 -6.87 -8.60
CA ALA A 24 10.11 -5.55 -9.21
C ALA A 24 8.96 -5.59 -10.21
N GLN A 25 8.80 -6.68 -10.98
CA GLN A 25 7.65 -6.87 -11.88
C GLN A 25 6.34 -7.00 -11.08
N GLN A 26 6.34 -7.79 -10.00
CA GLN A 26 5.19 -7.91 -9.10
C GLN A 26 4.79 -6.57 -8.47
N ALA A 27 5.78 -5.73 -8.15
CA ALA A 27 5.58 -4.39 -7.61
C ALA A 27 5.28 -3.31 -8.67
N GLN A 28 5.15 -3.67 -9.95
CA GLN A 28 4.96 -2.72 -11.06
C GLN A 28 6.10 -1.69 -11.19
N ALA A 29 7.30 -2.08 -10.74
CA ALA A 29 8.49 -1.24 -10.74
C ALA A 29 9.42 -1.50 -11.93
N HIS A 30 9.36 -2.69 -12.51
CA HIS A 30 10.32 -3.10 -13.55
C HIS A 30 10.37 -2.14 -14.74
N ASP A 31 9.22 -1.80 -15.33
CA ASP A 31 9.16 -0.98 -16.54
C ASP A 31 9.92 0.35 -16.40
N PHE A 32 9.65 1.11 -15.33
CA PHE A 32 10.33 2.39 -15.11
C PHE A 32 11.81 2.22 -14.75
N ILE A 33 12.17 1.12 -14.06
CA ILE A 33 13.57 0.84 -13.73
C ILE A 33 14.35 0.57 -15.02
N SER A 34 13.78 -0.19 -15.96
CA SER A 34 14.39 -0.51 -17.24
C SER A 34 14.55 0.70 -18.18
N GLU A 35 13.82 1.79 -17.94
CA GLU A 35 13.98 3.06 -18.67
C GLU A 35 15.16 3.91 -18.14
N LEU A 36 15.74 3.55 -17.00
CA LEU A 36 16.87 4.30 -16.43
C LEU A 36 18.19 3.93 -17.11
N PRO A 37 19.17 4.87 -17.23
CA PRO A 37 20.42 4.64 -17.95
C PRO A 37 21.26 3.46 -17.47
N GLU A 38 21.24 3.16 -16.16
CA GLU A 38 21.96 2.04 -15.56
C GLU A 38 20.99 0.99 -14.99
N GLU A 39 19.70 1.06 -15.38
CA GLU A 39 18.64 0.16 -14.94
C GLU A 39 18.65 -0.05 -13.41
N TYR A 40 18.82 -1.30 -12.95
CA TYR A 40 18.91 -1.67 -11.53
C TYR A 40 20.17 -1.17 -10.82
N GLN A 41 21.25 -0.84 -11.56
CA GLN A 41 22.47 -0.26 -11.02
C GLN A 41 22.37 1.26 -10.84
N SER A 42 21.32 1.89 -11.38
CA SER A 42 21.05 3.32 -11.18
C SER A 42 21.04 3.66 -9.69
N LYS A 43 21.89 4.61 -9.30
CA LYS A 43 21.91 5.13 -7.93
C LYS A 43 20.74 6.06 -7.69
N VAL A 44 20.08 5.95 -6.55
CA VAL A 44 18.99 6.86 -6.13
C VAL A 44 19.49 7.82 -5.04
N GLY A 45 18.91 9.01 -4.94
CA GLY A 45 19.23 10.00 -3.89
C GLY A 45 19.84 11.30 -4.42
N GLU A 46 20.43 12.12 -3.54
CA GLU A 46 20.87 13.50 -3.86
C GLU A 46 21.85 13.64 -5.04
N ARG A 47 22.66 12.61 -5.29
CA ARG A 47 23.61 12.56 -6.42
C ARG A 47 23.23 11.51 -7.48
N GLY A 48 22.03 10.95 -7.38
CA GLY A 48 21.52 9.90 -8.25
C GLY A 48 20.24 10.32 -8.96
N VAL A 49 19.55 9.33 -9.52
CA VAL A 49 18.22 9.52 -10.09
C VAL A 49 17.26 9.96 -8.98
N GLN A 50 16.50 11.02 -9.26
CA GLN A 50 15.39 11.42 -8.41
C GLN A 50 14.17 10.61 -8.80
N LEU A 51 13.75 9.73 -7.90
CA LEU A 51 12.52 8.96 -8.06
C LEU A 51 11.31 9.80 -7.64
N SER A 52 10.18 9.62 -8.33
CA SER A 52 8.89 10.15 -7.89
C SER A 52 8.41 9.49 -6.59
N GLY A 53 7.36 10.04 -5.97
CA GLY A 53 6.74 9.44 -4.78
C GLY A 53 6.25 8.02 -5.03
N GLY A 54 5.54 7.80 -6.15
CA GLY A 54 5.02 6.50 -6.53
C GLY A 54 6.12 5.47 -6.87
N GLU A 55 7.19 5.89 -7.54
CA GLU A 55 8.33 5.01 -7.82
C GLU A 55 9.01 4.53 -6.55
N ARG A 56 9.24 5.44 -5.58
CA ARG A 56 9.81 5.06 -4.27
C ARG A 56 8.92 4.06 -3.55
N GLN A 57 7.59 4.22 -3.63
CA GLN A 57 6.67 3.28 -3.02
C GLN A 57 6.70 1.91 -3.71
N ARG A 58 6.74 1.85 -5.04
CA ARG A 58 6.86 0.58 -5.77
C ARG A 58 8.18 -0.14 -5.47
N ILE A 59 9.28 0.57 -5.29
CA ILE A 59 10.54 -0.03 -4.80
C ILE A 59 10.40 -0.58 -3.37
N ALA A 60 9.70 0.14 -2.49
CA ALA A 60 9.44 -0.35 -1.13
C ALA A 60 8.54 -1.60 -1.13
N ILE A 61 7.55 -1.67 -2.02
CA ILE A 61 6.70 -2.85 -2.21
C ILE A 61 7.52 -4.02 -2.76
N ALA A 62 8.40 -3.79 -3.74
CA ALA A 62 9.31 -4.82 -4.27
C ALA A 62 10.20 -5.41 -3.16
N ARG A 63 10.72 -4.56 -2.27
CA ARG A 63 11.46 -5.00 -1.08
C ARG A 63 10.61 -5.87 -0.16
N ALA A 64 9.34 -5.52 0.06
CA ALA A 64 8.43 -6.31 0.89
C ALA A 64 8.10 -7.67 0.26
N PHE A 65 7.96 -7.75 -1.07
CA PHE A 65 7.82 -9.04 -1.77
C PHE A 65 9.07 -9.90 -1.58
N LEU A 66 10.27 -9.32 -1.67
CA LEU A 66 11.52 -10.06 -1.56
C LEU A 66 11.81 -10.60 -0.16
N SER A 67 11.43 -9.83 0.87
CA SER A 67 11.58 -10.26 2.26
C SER A 67 10.55 -11.30 2.68
N ASP A 68 9.45 -11.41 1.93
CA ASP A 68 8.32 -12.32 2.15
C ASP A 68 7.94 -12.49 3.65
N PRO A 69 7.58 -11.39 4.34
CA PRO A 69 7.36 -11.45 5.77
C PRO A 69 6.04 -12.14 6.11
N ARG A 70 6.03 -12.91 7.21
CA ARG A 70 4.81 -13.50 7.78
C ARG A 70 3.81 -12.46 8.29
N ILE A 71 4.32 -11.33 8.78
CA ILE A 71 3.55 -10.19 9.27
C ILE A 71 4.02 -8.95 8.52
N LEU A 72 3.11 -8.31 7.80
CA LEU A 72 3.36 -7.08 7.05
C LEU A 72 2.61 -5.91 7.72
N ILE A 73 3.29 -4.79 7.91
CA ILE A 73 2.66 -3.54 8.37
C ILE A 73 2.85 -2.51 7.28
N LEU A 74 1.74 -1.94 6.79
CA LEU A 74 1.72 -0.91 5.76
C LEU A 74 1.09 0.34 6.32
N ASP A 75 1.79 1.47 6.16
CA ASP A 75 1.27 2.79 6.50
C ASP A 75 1.05 3.59 5.20
N ASP A 76 -0.21 3.84 4.89
CA ASP A 76 -0.66 4.50 3.66
C ASP A 76 -0.43 6.01 3.75
N SER A 77 0.81 6.45 3.52
CA SER A 77 1.22 7.86 3.51
C SER A 77 1.13 8.50 2.11
N THR A 78 0.22 8.03 1.26
CA THR A 78 0.16 8.34 -0.19
C THR A 78 -0.31 9.75 -0.58
N SER A 79 0.06 10.80 0.16
CA SER A 79 -0.44 12.17 -0.10
C SER A 79 0.20 12.88 -1.32
N ALA A 80 0.88 12.17 -2.23
CA ALA A 80 1.62 12.78 -3.35
C ALA A 80 1.81 11.86 -4.56
N ILE A 81 0.78 11.10 -4.96
CA ILE A 81 0.86 10.13 -6.07
C ILE A 81 -0.15 10.52 -7.15
N ASP A 82 0.30 10.52 -8.41
CA ASP A 82 -0.55 10.74 -9.57
C ASP A 82 -1.53 9.56 -9.78
N SER A 83 -2.72 9.88 -10.30
CA SER A 83 -3.82 8.90 -10.45
C SER A 83 -3.48 7.70 -11.33
N ASN A 84 -2.61 7.85 -12.34
CA ASN A 84 -2.20 6.73 -13.21
C ASN A 84 -1.26 5.75 -12.48
N THR A 85 -0.37 6.26 -11.64
CA THR A 85 0.52 5.45 -10.81
C THR A 85 -0.22 4.76 -9.67
N GLU A 86 -1.29 5.38 -9.19
CA GLU A 86 -2.10 4.89 -8.09
C GLU A 86 -2.66 3.48 -8.32
N ASP A 87 -3.27 3.23 -9.48
CA ASP A 87 -3.86 1.92 -9.79
C ASP A 87 -2.82 0.79 -9.78
N LYS A 88 -1.64 1.05 -10.34
CA LYS A 88 -0.51 0.10 -10.33
C LYS A 88 -0.05 -0.22 -8.91
N ILE A 89 0.01 0.80 -8.05
CA ILE A 89 0.38 0.64 -6.64
C ILE A 89 -0.68 -0.13 -5.87
N GLN A 90 -1.97 0.19 -6.06
CA GLN A 90 -3.07 -0.53 -5.41
C GLN A 90 -3.09 -1.99 -5.83
N PHE A 91 -2.83 -2.30 -7.11
CA PHE A 91 -2.71 -3.66 -7.61
C PHE A 91 -1.55 -4.42 -6.94
N ALA A 92 -0.38 -3.78 -6.84
CA ALA A 92 0.79 -4.37 -6.20
C ALA A 92 0.56 -4.61 -4.70
N ILE A 93 -0.04 -3.65 -3.99
CA ILE A 93 -0.44 -3.79 -2.58
C ILE A 93 -1.39 -4.97 -2.43
N LYS A 94 -2.49 -5.00 -3.18
CA LYS A 94 -3.48 -6.09 -3.09
C LYS A 94 -2.87 -7.46 -3.35
N SER A 95 -1.90 -7.54 -4.25
CA SER A 95 -1.19 -8.79 -4.56
C SER A 95 -0.30 -9.24 -3.40
N ILE A 96 0.40 -8.32 -2.72
CA ILE A 96 1.23 -8.68 -1.56
C ILE A 96 0.37 -9.14 -0.38
N LEU A 97 -0.86 -8.66 -0.19
CA LEU A 97 -1.69 -9.05 0.96
C LEU A 97 -2.01 -10.56 1.03
N LYS A 98 -1.92 -11.29 -0.09
CA LYS A 98 -2.26 -12.71 -0.13
C LYS A 98 -1.32 -13.57 0.72
N ASN A 99 -1.90 -14.53 1.42
CA ASN A 99 -1.20 -15.55 2.22
C ASN A 99 -0.31 -15.00 3.35
N ARG A 100 -0.60 -13.80 3.87
CA ARG A 100 0.13 -13.22 5.00
C ARG A 100 -0.78 -12.40 5.91
N THR A 101 -0.40 -12.29 7.19
CA THR A 101 -1.09 -11.37 8.10
C THR A 101 -0.64 -9.95 7.77
N THR A 102 -1.57 -9.08 7.39
CA THR A 102 -1.26 -7.67 7.12
C THR A 102 -2.03 -6.74 8.03
N ILE A 103 -1.31 -5.80 8.65
CA ILE A 103 -1.88 -4.65 9.35
C ILE A 103 -1.74 -3.47 8.42
N LEU A 104 -2.87 -2.97 7.91
CA LEU A 104 -2.93 -1.84 7.00
C LEU A 104 -3.49 -0.63 7.74
N ILE A 105 -2.70 0.43 7.82
CA ILE A 105 -3.12 1.74 8.29
C ILE A 105 -3.46 2.54 7.04
N THR A 106 -4.74 2.81 6.83
CA THR A 106 -5.21 3.42 5.57
C THR A 106 -6.21 4.52 5.78
N HIS A 107 -6.19 5.46 4.85
CA HIS A 107 -7.19 6.49 4.69
C HIS A 107 -8.06 6.30 3.45
N ARG A 108 -7.89 5.20 2.71
CA ARG A 108 -8.55 4.92 1.44
C ARG A 108 -9.70 3.95 1.59
N LEU A 109 -10.84 4.32 1.02
CA LEU A 109 -12.07 3.54 1.06
C LEU A 109 -11.89 2.13 0.49
N SER A 110 -11.23 2.04 -0.67
CA SER A 110 -11.00 0.78 -1.37
C SER A 110 -10.21 -0.21 -0.51
N GLN A 111 -9.20 0.27 0.21
CA GLN A 111 -8.35 -0.52 1.08
C GLN A 111 -9.08 -0.98 2.35
N ILE A 112 -9.89 -0.11 2.94
CA ILE A 112 -10.73 -0.46 4.10
C ILE A 112 -11.63 -1.66 3.77
N ARG A 113 -12.21 -1.67 2.56
CA ARG A 113 -13.10 -2.76 2.09
C ARG A 113 -12.38 -4.09 1.83
N TRP A 114 -11.06 -4.12 1.76
CA TRP A 114 -10.30 -5.38 1.62
C TRP A 114 -10.07 -6.09 2.95
N ALA A 115 -10.24 -5.40 4.07
CA ALA A 115 -9.86 -5.92 5.37
C ALA A 115 -10.85 -6.97 5.87
N ASP A 116 -10.32 -8.11 6.33
CA ASP A 116 -11.10 -9.13 7.04
C ASP A 116 -11.60 -8.60 8.39
N LEU A 117 -10.83 -7.68 9.01
CA LEU A 117 -11.12 -7.06 10.29
C LEU A 117 -10.69 -5.59 10.27
N ILE A 118 -11.58 -4.71 10.71
CA ILE A 118 -11.35 -3.28 10.84
C ILE A 118 -11.33 -2.91 12.32
N ILE A 119 -10.37 -2.08 12.71
CA ILE A 119 -10.25 -1.51 14.06
C ILE A 119 -10.31 0.02 13.91
N VAL A 120 -11.32 0.64 14.52
CA VAL A 120 -11.49 2.09 14.55
C VAL A 120 -10.85 2.63 15.82
N LEU A 121 -9.86 3.50 15.67
CA LEU A 121 -9.19 4.17 16.79
C LEU A 121 -9.72 5.60 16.97
N LYS A 122 -10.01 5.98 18.21
CA LYS A 122 -10.39 7.34 18.59
C LYS A 122 -9.75 7.70 19.91
N ASN A 123 -9.03 8.84 19.95
CA ASN A 123 -8.36 9.34 21.17
C ASN A 123 -7.46 8.30 21.86
N GLY A 124 -6.79 7.44 21.09
CA GLY A 124 -5.91 6.38 21.61
C GLY A 124 -6.63 5.10 22.06
N GLU A 125 -7.95 5.01 21.93
CA GLU A 125 -8.74 3.84 22.32
C GLU A 125 -9.42 3.17 21.12
N ILE A 126 -9.75 1.88 21.25
CA ILE A 126 -10.53 1.15 20.25
C ILE A 126 -12.00 1.55 20.40
N ALA A 127 -12.48 2.37 19.47
CA ALA A 127 -13.86 2.83 19.43
C ALA A 127 -14.81 1.79 18.81
N ALA A 128 -14.33 1.00 17.85
CA ALA A 128 -15.11 -0.07 17.23
C ALA A 128 -14.21 -1.13 16.60
N LYS A 129 -14.75 -2.34 16.43
CA LYS A 129 -14.09 -3.48 15.81
C LYS A 129 -15.13 -4.37 15.11
N GLY A 130 -14.85 -4.76 13.86
CA GLY A 130 -15.76 -5.62 13.07
C GLY A 130 -15.38 -5.60 11.59
N ASN A 131 -16.17 -6.22 10.74
CA ASN A 131 -16.04 -6.06 9.28
C ASN A 131 -16.75 -4.78 8.78
N HIS A 132 -16.60 -4.47 7.50
CA HIS A 132 -17.16 -3.26 6.89
C HIS A 132 -18.69 -3.15 7.09
N GLU A 133 -19.42 -4.23 6.77
CA GLU A 133 -20.88 -4.27 6.82
C GLU A 133 -21.41 -4.14 8.26
N GLU A 134 -20.79 -4.85 9.20
CA GLU A 134 -21.09 -4.77 10.63
C GLU A 134 -20.88 -3.37 11.17
N LEU A 135 -19.74 -2.75 10.86
CA LEU A 135 -19.39 -1.43 11.37
C LEU A 135 -20.26 -0.32 10.75
N LEU A 136 -20.68 -0.45 9.49
CA LEU A 136 -21.66 0.47 8.90
C LEU A 136 -22.97 0.47 9.68
N LYS A 137 -23.43 -0.67 10.19
CA LYS A 137 -24.65 -0.77 11.01
C LYS A 137 -24.41 -0.29 12.45
N THR A 138 -23.31 -0.71 13.06
CA THR A 138 -23.13 -0.65 14.52
C THR A 138 -22.30 0.53 15.03
N SER A 139 -21.50 1.17 14.17
CA SER A 139 -20.53 2.19 14.61
C SER A 139 -20.77 3.54 13.95
N GLU A 140 -21.22 4.51 14.75
CA GLU A 140 -21.34 5.91 14.34
C GLU A 140 -19.97 6.51 14.00
N GLU A 141 -18.93 6.17 14.76
CA GLU A 141 -17.56 6.65 14.50
C GLU A 141 -17.02 6.14 13.18
N TYR A 142 -17.31 4.87 12.83
CA TYR A 142 -16.99 4.35 11.51
C TYR A 142 -17.74 5.09 10.41
N ARG A 143 -19.07 5.27 10.52
CA ARG A 143 -19.87 6.02 9.53
C ARG A 143 -19.38 7.46 9.35
N LYS A 144 -18.99 8.14 10.42
CA LYS A 144 -18.42 9.51 10.36
C LYS A 144 -17.17 9.60 9.47
N ILE A 145 -16.34 8.55 9.42
CA ILE A 145 -15.18 8.52 8.51
C ILE A 145 -15.66 8.58 7.06
N PHE A 146 -16.74 7.89 6.72
CA PHE A 146 -17.28 7.81 5.36
C PHE A 146 -17.91 9.13 4.93
N VAL A 147 -18.77 9.69 5.78
CA VAL A 147 -19.46 10.96 5.51
C VAL A 147 -18.47 12.11 5.40
N LYS A 148 -17.54 12.26 6.36
CA LYS A 148 -16.64 13.42 6.40
C LYS A 148 -15.50 13.35 5.39
N LYS A 149 -14.99 12.14 5.10
CA LYS A 149 -13.76 11.99 4.33
C LYS A 149 -13.99 11.65 2.87
N PHE A 150 -15.12 11.02 2.54
CA PHE A 150 -15.42 10.57 1.19
C PHE A 150 -16.66 11.23 0.59
N ASP A 151 -17.27 12.19 1.29
CA ASP A 151 -18.46 12.94 0.85
C ASP A 151 -19.61 12.01 0.43
N ILE A 152 -19.75 10.88 1.14
CA ILE A 152 -20.81 9.90 0.91
C ILE A 152 -21.96 10.18 1.85
N GLU A 153 -23.17 10.31 1.31
CA GLU A 153 -24.38 10.45 2.11
C GLU A 153 -24.62 9.20 2.98
N GLU A 154 -24.99 9.41 4.25
CA GLU A 154 -25.24 8.31 5.19
C GLU A 154 -26.35 7.36 4.70
N ASP A 155 -27.37 7.89 4.04
CA ASP A 155 -28.45 7.11 3.44
C ASP A 155 -27.97 6.17 2.32
N GLN A 156 -26.91 6.55 1.59
CA GLN A 156 -26.32 5.69 0.57
C GLN A 156 -25.55 4.53 1.21
N LEU A 157 -24.79 4.81 2.28
CA LEU A 157 -24.05 3.79 3.04
C LEU A 157 -24.99 2.76 3.67
N LEU A 158 -26.10 3.20 4.26
CA LEU A 158 -27.06 2.30 4.91
C LEU A 158 -27.82 1.43 3.90
N LYS A 159 -28.04 1.92 2.67
CA LYS A 159 -28.61 1.12 1.58
C LYS A 159 -27.69 -0.02 1.12
N GLU A 160 -26.36 0.13 1.24
CA GLU A 160 -25.42 -0.95 0.91
C GLU A 160 -25.60 -2.18 1.81
N VAL A 161 -26.03 -1.98 3.06
CA VAL A 161 -26.13 -3.06 4.07
C VAL A 161 -27.56 -3.59 4.29
N GLY A 162 -28.53 -3.02 3.58
CA GLY A 162 -29.96 -3.37 3.65
C GLY A 162 -30.47 -4.29 2.53
N LYS A 163 -29.58 -4.75 1.64
CA LYS A 163 -29.82 -5.86 0.71
C LYS A 163 -29.40 -7.19 1.33
#